data_AF-D4CIR9-F1
#
_entry.id   AF-D4CIR9-F1
#
_cell.length_a   1.000
_cell.length_b   1.000
_cell.length_c   1.000
_cell.angle_alpha   90.00
_cell.angle_beta   90.00
_cell.angle_gamma   90.00
#
_symmetry.space_group_name_H-M   'P 1'
#
loop_
_entity.id
_entity.type
_entity.pdbx_description
1 polymer ?
#
loop_
_entity_poly.entity_id
_entity_poly.type
_entity_poly.pdbx_seq_one_letter_code
_entity_poly.pdbx_strand_id
1 'polypeptide(L)'
;YKAYSKRWEIEIVMRFYKSACDFDETRVHDGYSVIGSEFCDFLAAVLTFRLLKTFGQAGLLERCTHKKLLSILVRAKKARLDQRDWQLIRITPSHTVIFQTLGLLPKPEEPPKKKRGRPKGSKNQPKSPKEKSEQPVVKRRPVRPKGSKNRPKSTGQS
;
A
#
# COMPACT_ATOMS: atom_id res chain seq x y z
N TYR A 1 5.03 31.55 21.98
CA TYR A 1 3.97 31.30 20.97
C TYR A 1 3.72 29.81 20.64
N LYS A 2 4.71 28.94 20.43
CA LYS A 2 4.49 27.48 20.15
C LYS A 2 3.72 26.69 21.23
N ALA A 3 3.79 27.11 22.50
CA ALA A 3 2.99 26.48 23.56
C ALA A 3 1.49 26.79 23.40
N TYR A 4 1.16 28.00 22.96
CA TYR A 4 -0.22 28.47 22.80
C TYR A 4 -0.94 27.75 21.66
N SER A 5 -0.24 27.41 20.58
CA SER A 5 -0.82 26.65 19.46
C SER A 5 -1.24 25.23 19.83
N LYS A 6 -0.65 24.65 20.90
CA LYS A 6 -1.00 23.32 21.40
C LYS A 6 -2.06 23.34 22.51
N ARG A 7 -2.47 24.54 22.97
CA ARG A 7 -3.47 24.69 24.04
C ARG A 7 -4.78 23.98 23.68
N TRP A 8 -5.24 24.21 22.45
CA TRP A 8 -6.44 23.55 21.92
C TRP A 8 -6.30 22.03 21.82
N GLU A 9 -5.11 21.51 21.47
CA GLU A 9 -4.87 20.06 21.46
C GLU A 9 -5.07 19.46 22.86
N ILE A 10 -4.54 20.12 23.90
CA ILE A 10 -4.70 19.66 25.30
C ILE A 10 -6.17 19.68 25.71
N GLU A 11 -6.88 20.75 25.39
CA GLU A 11 -8.30 20.88 25.74
C GLU A 11 -9.16 19.79 25.09
N ILE A 12 -8.92 19.48 23.81
CA ILE A 12 -9.62 18.42 23.09
C ILE A 12 -9.34 17.06 23.73
N VAL A 13 -8.07 16.77 24.07
CA VAL A 13 -7.68 15.52 24.72
C VAL A 13 -8.35 15.38 26.08
N MET A 14 -8.32 16.42 26.90
CA MET A 14 -8.92 16.41 28.24
C MET A 14 -10.43 16.34 28.21
N ARG A 15 -11.08 17.00 27.24
CA ARG A 15 -12.52 16.90 27.03
C ARG A 15 -12.91 15.48 26.66
N PHE A 16 -12.17 14.86 25.73
CA PHE A 16 -12.39 13.46 25.37
C PHE A 16 -12.17 12.52 26.56
N TYR A 17 -11.06 12.67 27.27
CA TYR A 17 -10.75 11.85 28.45
C TYR A 17 -11.86 11.92 29.50
N LYS A 18 -12.28 13.12 29.90
CA LYS A 18 -13.33 13.29 30.93
C LYS A 18 -14.73 12.84 30.47
N SER A 19 -15.06 13.02 29.19
CA SER A 19 -16.41 12.78 28.68
C SER A 19 -16.62 11.40 28.06
N ALA A 20 -15.57 10.74 27.57
CA ALA A 20 -15.70 9.46 26.87
C ALA A 20 -15.25 8.27 27.72
N CYS A 21 -14.50 8.51 28.80
CA CYS A 21 -14.11 7.47 29.76
C CYS A 21 -15.10 7.33 30.94
N ASP A 22 -16.19 8.11 30.97
CA ASP A 22 -17.31 8.01 31.93
C ASP A 22 -16.88 7.64 33.36
N PHE A 23 -16.13 8.55 34.01
CA PHE A 23 -15.60 8.34 35.37
C PHE A 23 -16.65 8.35 36.49
N ASP A 24 -17.94 8.39 36.15
CA ASP A 24 -19.03 8.51 37.12
C ASP A 24 -19.40 7.17 37.80
N GLU A 25 -19.07 6.02 37.19
CA GLU A 25 -19.37 4.69 37.75
C GLU A 25 -18.13 3.79 37.83
N THR A 26 -17.65 3.53 39.05
CA THR A 26 -16.57 2.56 39.29
C THR A 26 -17.15 1.23 39.78
N ARG A 27 -17.00 0.15 39.02
CA ARG A 27 -17.40 -1.22 39.42
C ARG A 27 -16.43 -1.89 40.41
N VAL A 28 -15.62 -1.10 41.11
CA VAL A 28 -14.53 -1.58 41.97
C VAL A 28 -14.68 -0.94 43.35
N HIS A 29 -14.48 -1.73 44.40
CA HIS A 29 -14.72 -1.31 45.79
C HIS A 29 -13.56 -0.55 46.46
N ASP A 30 -12.35 -0.59 45.87
CA ASP A 30 -11.14 -0.02 46.46
C ASP A 30 -10.63 1.22 45.70
N GLY A 31 -10.34 2.29 46.44
CA GLY A 31 -9.95 3.59 45.88
C GLY A 31 -8.62 3.57 45.11
N TYR A 32 -7.66 2.72 45.52
CA TYR A 32 -6.42 2.57 44.76
C TYR A 32 -6.65 1.92 43.40
N SER A 33 -7.57 0.96 43.35
CA SER A 33 -7.95 0.30 42.09
C SER A 33 -8.63 1.28 41.13
N VAL A 34 -9.49 2.16 41.64
CA VAL A 34 -10.13 3.24 40.86
C VAL A 34 -9.08 4.17 40.24
N ILE A 35 -8.17 4.70 41.07
CA ILE A 35 -7.09 5.59 40.61
C ILE A 35 -6.20 4.88 39.58
N GLY A 36 -5.92 3.60 39.78
CA GLY A 36 -5.14 2.79 38.84
C GLY A 36 -5.81 2.64 37.47
N SER A 37 -7.12 2.38 37.44
CA SER A 37 -7.87 2.30 36.18
C SER A 37 -7.91 3.65 35.45
N GLU A 38 -8.20 4.74 36.16
CA GLU A 38 -8.25 6.10 35.59
C GLU A 38 -6.91 6.51 34.99
N PHE A 39 -5.81 6.14 35.64
CA PHE A 39 -4.46 6.39 35.15
C PHE A 39 -4.19 5.60 33.86
N CYS A 40 -4.61 4.33 33.78
CA CYS A 40 -4.49 3.54 32.55
C CYS A 40 -5.29 4.16 31.40
N ASP A 41 -6.52 4.60 31.66
CA ASP A 41 -7.38 5.25 30.66
C ASP A 41 -6.78 6.58 30.18
N PHE A 42 -6.14 7.33 31.08
CA PHE A 42 -5.44 8.56 30.72
C PHE A 42 -4.30 8.28 29.75
N LEU A 43 -3.47 7.29 30.05
CA LEU A 43 -2.38 6.87 29.16
C LEU A 43 -2.92 6.38 27.81
N ALA A 44 -4.00 5.59 27.82
CA ALA A 44 -4.63 5.09 26.60
C ALA A 44 -5.15 6.23 25.71
N ALA A 45 -5.80 7.24 26.30
CA ALA A 45 -6.26 8.44 25.58
C ALA A 45 -5.07 9.18 24.95
N VAL A 46 -4.04 9.49 25.74
CA VAL A 46 -2.83 10.18 25.25
C VAL A 46 -2.16 9.42 24.10
N LEU A 47 -1.98 8.10 24.24
CA LEU A 47 -1.41 7.25 23.18
C LEU A 47 -2.28 7.28 21.91
N THR A 48 -3.60 7.21 22.06
CA THR A 48 -4.54 7.25 20.93
C THR A 48 -4.43 8.56 20.17
N PHE A 49 -4.38 9.71 20.85
CA PHE A 49 -4.20 11.01 20.19
C PHE A 49 -2.84 11.14 19.50
N ARG A 50 -1.77 10.57 20.08
CA ARG A 50 -0.45 10.53 19.43
C ARG A 50 -0.50 9.69 18.15
N LEU A 51 -1.13 8.53 18.17
CA LEU A 51 -1.34 7.69 16.99
C LEU A 51 -2.20 8.40 15.94
N LEU A 52 -3.29 9.06 16.35
CA LEU A 52 -4.15 9.79 15.43
C LEU A 52 -3.40 10.93 14.74
N LYS A 53 -2.54 11.64 15.48
CA LYS A 53 -1.67 12.69 14.94
C LYS A 53 -0.66 12.13 13.94
N THR A 54 0.00 11.01 14.23
CA THR A 54 0.95 10.40 13.29
C THR A 54 0.25 9.87 12.04
N PHE A 55 -0.93 9.27 12.16
CA PHE A 55 -1.73 8.83 11.00
C PHE A 55 -2.23 10.00 10.16
N GLY A 56 -2.62 11.10 10.79
CA GLY A 56 -3.00 12.34 10.10
C GLY A 56 -1.84 12.96 9.34
N GLN A 57 -0.65 13.05 9.95
CA GLN A 57 0.57 13.53 9.29
C GLN A 57 1.00 12.65 8.11
N ALA A 58 0.75 11.34 8.20
CA ALA A 58 1.00 10.38 7.15
C ALA A 58 -0.08 10.35 6.04
N GLY A 59 -1.18 11.11 6.19
CA GLY A 59 -2.30 11.12 5.22
C GLY A 59 -3.09 9.80 5.15
N LEU A 60 -2.98 8.93 6.16
CA LEU A 60 -3.60 7.61 6.14
C LEU A 60 -5.08 7.62 6.53
N LEU A 61 -5.50 8.63 7.31
CA LEU A 61 -6.88 8.75 7.81
C LEU A 61 -7.90 9.04 6.71
N GLU A 62 -7.48 9.58 5.56
CA GLU A 62 -8.36 9.81 4.39
C GLU A 62 -8.81 8.50 3.74
N ARG A 63 -7.99 7.46 3.83
CA ARG A 63 -8.19 6.18 3.12
C ARG A 63 -8.65 5.05 4.03
N CYS A 64 -8.30 5.11 5.31
CA CYS A 64 -8.52 4.04 6.27
C CYS A 64 -8.97 4.60 7.61
N THR A 65 -9.95 3.95 8.23
CA THR A 65 -10.38 4.32 9.59
C THR A 65 -9.31 3.96 10.62
N HIS A 66 -9.26 4.71 11.72
CA HIS A 66 -8.34 4.45 12.84
C HIS A 66 -8.42 2.99 13.32
N LYS A 67 -9.63 2.45 13.48
CA LYS A 67 -9.86 1.05 13.87
C LYS A 67 -9.17 0.06 12.91
N LYS A 68 -9.26 0.31 11.60
CA LYS A 68 -8.64 -0.57 10.60
C LYS A 68 -7.12 -0.49 10.65
N LEU A 69 -6.55 0.72 10.78
CA LEU A 69 -5.10 0.92 10.92
C LEU A 69 -4.56 0.20 12.16
N LEU A 70 -5.24 0.34 13.30
CA LEU A 70 -4.86 -0.33 14.55
C LEU A 70 -4.91 -1.86 14.40
N SER A 71 -5.95 -2.39 13.76
CA SER A 71 -6.09 -3.84 13.49
C SER A 71 -4.93 -4.37 12.62
N ILE A 72 -4.47 -3.58 11.66
CA ILE A 72 -3.34 -3.92 10.78
C ILE A 72 -2.02 -3.92 11.58
N LEU A 73 -1.82 -2.91 12.43
CA LEU A 73 -0.64 -2.80 13.30
C LEU A 73 -0.55 -3.96 14.30
N VAL A 74 -1.65 -4.31 14.97
CA VAL A 74 -1.71 -5.44 15.92
C VAL A 74 -1.33 -6.76 15.25
N ARG A 75 -1.68 -6.93 13.97
CA ARG A 75 -1.36 -8.13 13.21
C ARG A 75 0.09 -8.16 12.74
N ALA A 76 0.75 -7.01 12.59
CA ALA A 76 2.15 -6.94 12.23
C ALA A 76 3.02 -7.32 13.42
N LYS A 77 3.66 -8.49 13.33
CA LYS A 77 4.56 -9.01 14.35
C LYS A 77 5.88 -9.36 13.70
N LYS A 78 6.97 -9.08 14.40
CA LYS A 78 8.28 -9.65 14.07
C LYS A 78 8.49 -10.91 14.89
N ALA A 79 9.04 -11.94 14.29
CA ALA A 79 9.40 -13.19 14.95
C ALA A 79 10.87 -13.52 14.64
N ARG A 80 11.51 -14.25 15.56
CA ARG A 80 12.82 -14.85 15.32
C ARG A 80 12.59 -16.26 14.78
N LEU A 81 13.05 -16.50 13.55
CA LEU A 81 13.12 -17.84 12.98
C LEU A 81 14.57 -18.29 13.08
N ASP A 82 14.82 -19.35 13.85
CA ASP A 82 16.07 -20.12 13.86
C ASP A 82 17.36 -19.29 14.06
N GLN A 83 17.46 -18.61 15.21
CA GLN A 83 18.63 -17.81 15.65
C GLN A 83 19.00 -16.58 14.79
N ARG A 84 18.21 -16.23 13.76
CA ARG A 84 18.42 -15.02 12.95
C ARG A 84 17.80 -13.77 13.57
N ASP A 85 18.08 -12.64 12.92
CA ASP A 85 17.46 -11.34 13.19
C ASP A 85 15.93 -11.38 13.13
N TRP A 86 15.29 -10.41 13.80
CA TRP A 86 13.84 -10.24 13.82
C TRP A 86 13.28 -10.01 12.41
N GLN A 87 12.52 -10.97 11.90
CA GLN A 87 11.87 -10.87 10.60
C GLN A 87 10.37 -10.60 10.75
N LEU A 88 9.82 -9.76 9.89
CA LEU A 88 8.38 -9.51 9.86
C LEU A 88 7.66 -10.76 9.36
N ILE A 89 6.66 -11.23 10.11
CA ILE A 89 5.78 -12.31 9.65
C ILE A 89 5.08 -11.86 8.35
N ARG A 90 4.82 -12.82 7.45
CA ARG A 90 4.19 -12.54 6.14
C ARG A 90 2.92 -11.70 6.31
N ILE A 91 2.93 -10.51 5.72
CA ILE A 91 1.79 -9.58 5.66
C ILE A 91 1.30 -9.38 4.24
N THR A 92 0.05 -8.96 4.08
CA THR A 92 -0.55 -8.62 2.79
C THR A 92 0.19 -7.44 2.13
N PRO A 93 0.43 -7.46 0.80
CA PRO A 93 1.10 -6.36 0.10
C PRO A 93 0.42 -5.00 0.28
N SER A 94 -0.91 -4.94 0.38
CA SER A 94 -1.60 -3.67 0.64
C SER A 94 -1.23 -3.07 2.01
N HIS A 95 -0.95 -3.92 3.00
CA HIS A 95 -0.53 -3.46 4.33
C HIS A 95 0.93 -3.02 4.35
N THR A 96 1.82 -3.58 3.51
CA THR A 96 3.23 -3.15 3.43
C THR A 96 3.33 -1.67 3.05
N VAL A 97 2.46 -1.19 2.15
CA VAL A 97 2.36 0.23 1.76
C VAL A 97 2.03 1.12 2.97
N ILE A 98 1.15 0.67 3.86
CA ILE A 98 0.80 1.41 5.08
C ILE A 98 2.03 1.51 5.99
N PHE A 99 2.75 0.40 6.20
CA PHE A 99 3.96 0.41 7.03
C PHE A 99 5.10 1.25 6.43
N GLN A 100 5.24 1.27 5.10
CA GLN A 100 6.20 2.14 4.41
C GLN A 100 5.82 3.62 4.58
N THR A 101 4.53 3.94 4.43
CA THR A 101 4.02 5.31 4.65
C THR A 101 4.25 5.77 6.09
N LEU A 102 4.11 4.87 7.06
CA LEU A 102 4.41 5.12 8.47
C LEU A 102 5.91 5.15 8.80
N GLY A 103 6.79 4.86 7.84
CA GLY A 103 8.24 4.76 8.06
C GLY A 103 8.67 3.55 8.92
N LEU A 104 7.79 2.57 9.10
CA LEU A 104 8.06 1.35 9.89
C LEU A 104 8.78 0.27 9.06
N LEU A 105 8.71 0.34 7.74
CA LEU A 105 9.43 -0.51 6.80
C LEU A 105 10.22 0.34 5.81
N PRO A 106 11.38 -0.14 5.34
CA PRO A 106 12.13 0.53 4.30
C PRO A 106 11.24 0.67 3.06
N LYS A 107 11.17 1.90 2.54
CA LYS A 107 10.49 2.15 1.28
C LYS A 107 11.34 1.52 0.17
N PRO A 108 10.76 0.70 -0.73
CA PRO A 108 11.50 0.16 -1.86
C PRO A 108 12.04 1.33 -2.67
N GLU A 109 13.31 1.27 -3.06
CA GLU A 109 13.91 2.27 -3.93
C GLU A 109 13.04 2.42 -5.18
N GLU A 110 12.50 3.62 -5.39
CA GLU A 110 11.68 3.88 -6.56
C GLU A 110 12.58 3.69 -7.79
N PRO A 111 12.20 2.82 -8.75
CA PRO A 111 13.01 2.62 -9.94
C PRO A 111 13.17 3.99 -10.63
N PRO A 112 14.39 4.33 -11.10
CA PRO A 112 14.65 5.64 -11.67
C PRO A 112 13.62 5.91 -12.76
N LYS A 113 12.90 7.04 -12.64
CA LYS A 113 11.87 7.44 -13.59
C LYS A 113 12.49 7.41 -14.98
N LYS A 114 12.10 6.44 -15.80
CA LYS A 114 12.58 6.33 -17.18
C LYS A 114 12.25 7.64 -17.87
N LYS A 115 13.28 8.35 -18.34
CA LYS A 115 13.10 9.59 -19.11
C LYS A 115 12.08 9.29 -20.22
N ARG A 116 11.03 10.09 -20.31
CA ARG A 116 9.97 9.93 -21.31
C ARG A 116 10.66 9.92 -22.67
N GLY A 117 10.61 8.77 -23.36
CA GLY A 117 11.18 8.65 -24.70
C GLY A 117 10.50 9.61 -25.68
N ARG A 118 11.12 9.82 -26.85
CA ARG A 118 10.57 10.61 -27.97
C ARG A 118 9.08 10.30 -28.13
N PRO A 119 8.19 11.30 -28.19
CA PRO A 119 6.77 11.07 -28.36
C PRO A 119 6.52 10.21 -29.60
N LYS A 120 5.70 9.16 -29.46
CA LYS A 120 5.25 8.32 -30.58
C LYS A 120 4.49 9.22 -31.56
N GLY A 121 5.14 9.62 -32.66
CA GLY A 121 4.50 10.40 -33.73
C GLY A 121 5.34 11.47 -34.43
N SER A 122 6.60 11.71 -34.05
CA SER A 122 7.43 12.71 -34.76
C SER A 122 7.85 12.20 -36.16
N LYS A 123 7.17 12.68 -37.21
CA LYS A 123 7.34 12.35 -38.65
C LYS A 123 8.62 12.87 -39.34
N ASN A 124 9.63 13.33 -38.61
CA ASN A 124 10.86 13.82 -39.23
C ASN A 124 11.95 12.74 -39.19
N GLN A 125 12.06 12.00 -40.29
CA GLN A 125 13.24 11.23 -40.69
C GLN A 125 14.11 12.13 -41.59
N PRO A 126 15.40 12.36 -41.32
CA PRO A 126 16.30 12.79 -42.39
C PRO A 126 16.50 11.60 -43.33
N LYS A 127 16.15 11.77 -44.61
CA LYS A 127 16.47 10.81 -45.68
C LYS A 127 17.99 10.66 -45.76
N SER A 128 18.51 9.47 -45.52
CA SER A 128 19.84 9.10 -46.00
C SER A 128 19.83 8.96 -47.53
N PRO A 129 20.86 9.41 -48.26
CA PRO A 129 20.93 9.28 -49.71
C PRO A 129 21.07 7.80 -50.11
N LYS A 130 20.25 7.35 -51.05
CA LYS A 130 20.38 6.02 -51.68
C LYS A 130 21.49 6.07 -52.72
N GLU A 131 22.61 5.39 -52.46
CA GLU A 131 23.51 4.94 -53.52
C GLU A 131 22.89 3.74 -54.24
N LYS A 132 22.91 3.81 -55.57
CA LYS A 132 22.47 2.75 -56.48
C LYS A 132 23.63 1.74 -56.62
N SER A 133 23.38 0.47 -56.37
CA SER A 133 24.15 -0.63 -56.94
C SER A 133 23.22 -1.77 -57.32
N GLU A 134 23.49 -2.30 -58.51
CA GLU A 134 22.65 -3.19 -59.28
C GLU A 134 22.78 -4.66 -58.83
N GLN A 135 21.68 -5.41 -58.94
CA GLN A 135 21.54 -6.79 -59.47
C GLN A 135 20.52 -7.66 -58.71
N PRO A 136 19.84 -8.60 -59.40
CA PRO A 136 18.47 -9.00 -59.07
C PRO A 136 18.41 -10.31 -58.25
N VAL A 137 17.57 -10.36 -57.22
CA VAL A 137 17.22 -11.60 -56.53
C VAL A 137 15.76 -11.96 -56.77
N VAL A 138 15.61 -13.15 -57.35
CA VAL A 138 14.40 -13.82 -57.81
C VAL A 138 13.31 -13.90 -56.72
N LYS A 139 12.10 -13.42 -57.06
CA LYS A 139 10.89 -13.57 -56.23
C LYS A 139 10.49 -15.05 -56.15
N ARG A 140 10.67 -15.71 -55.00
CA ARG A 140 10.01 -17.00 -54.72
C ARG A 140 8.58 -16.74 -54.25
N ARG A 141 7.60 -17.19 -55.04
CA ARG A 141 6.17 -17.20 -54.66
C ARG A 141 5.92 -18.30 -53.60
N PRO A 142 4.94 -18.13 -52.69
CA PRO A 142 4.60 -19.16 -51.71
C PRO A 142 4.06 -20.43 -52.39
N VAL A 143 4.57 -21.59 -52.01
CA VAL A 143 4.15 -22.90 -52.52
C VAL A 143 2.86 -23.33 -51.84
N ARG A 144 1.85 -23.67 -52.64
CA ARG A 144 0.58 -24.30 -52.23
C ARG A 144 0.82 -25.81 -52.02
N PRO A 145 0.41 -26.42 -50.90
CA PRO A 145 0.51 -27.87 -50.73
C PRO A 145 -0.37 -28.59 -51.76
N LYS A 146 0.21 -29.59 -52.45
CA LYS A 146 -0.51 -30.50 -53.35
C LYS A 146 -1.48 -31.35 -52.51
N GLY A 147 -2.78 -31.21 -52.79
CA GLY A 147 -3.84 -31.86 -52.03
C GLY A 147 -4.01 -33.35 -52.33
N SER A 148 -4.89 -34.00 -51.58
CA SER A 148 -5.61 -35.20 -52.05
C SER A 148 -6.84 -35.52 -51.19
N LYS A 149 -8.01 -35.34 -51.86
CA LYS A 149 -9.19 -36.22 -51.92
C LYS A 149 -10.12 -36.39 -50.69
N ASN A 150 -11.30 -35.80 -50.87
CA ASN A 150 -12.66 -36.18 -50.42
C ASN A 150 -12.88 -37.62 -49.91
N ARG A 151 -13.67 -37.75 -48.83
CA ARG A 151 -14.93 -38.55 -48.75
C ARG A 151 -15.73 -38.19 -47.46
N PRO A 152 -17.04 -38.51 -47.35
CA PRO A 152 -18.05 -37.57 -46.90
C PRO A 152 -18.60 -37.85 -45.49
N LYS A 153 -19.43 -36.90 -45.02
CA LYS A 153 -20.21 -36.92 -43.76
C LYS A 153 -21.05 -38.18 -43.59
N SER A 154 -21.08 -38.72 -42.36
CA SER A 154 -22.23 -39.45 -41.83
C SER A 154 -22.93 -38.60 -40.77
N THR A 155 -24.23 -38.44 -40.98
CA THR A 155 -25.23 -37.85 -40.09
C THR A 155 -25.74 -38.87 -39.08
N GLY A 156 -25.96 -38.43 -37.84
CA GLY A 156 -27.12 -38.73 -36.98
C GLY A 156 -27.59 -40.18 -36.70
N GLN A 157 -27.58 -40.50 -35.40
CA GLN A 157 -28.61 -41.19 -34.59
C GLN A 157 -29.53 -42.25 -35.24
N SER A 158 -29.53 -43.45 -34.64
CA SER A 158 -30.68 -44.05 -33.94
C SER A 158 -30.18 -45.15 -33.00
#